data_AF-A0A1M5U2Q3-F1
#
_entry.id   AF-A0A1M5U2Q3-F1
#
_cell.length_a   1.000
_cell.length_b   1.000
_cell.length_c   1.000
_cell.angle_alpha   90.00
_cell.angle_beta   90.00
_cell.angle_gamma   90.00
#
_symmetry.space_group_name_H-M   'P 1'
#
loop_
_entity.id
_entity.type
_entity.pdbx_description
1 polymer ?
#
loop_
_entity_poly.entity_id
_entity_poly.type
_entity_poly.pdbx_seq_one_letter_code
_entity_poly.pdbx_strand_id
1 'polypeptide(L)' 'MMNYIEIDFSKVKGYNQMSEAAKKHFERVYKEHNSVVGSYYKDDYKPIRVIEYKNFIEVHFKNGDWLHYYSNGTWG' A
#
# COMPACT_ATOMS: atom_id res chain seq x y z
N MET A 1 -0.88 19.02 -6.78
CA MET A 1 0.05 18.59 -5.72
C MET A 1 -0.31 17.18 -5.34
N MET A 2 0.65 16.26 -5.33
CA MET A 2 0.43 14.90 -4.85
C MET A 2 0.15 14.97 -3.35
N ASN A 3 -1.06 14.60 -2.95
CA ASN A 3 -1.52 14.66 -1.57
C ASN A 3 -1.34 13.28 -0.93
N TYR A 4 -0.16 12.69 -0.87
CA TYR A 4 0.06 11.43 -0.16
C TYR A 4 1.13 11.60 0.92
N ILE A 5 1.13 10.71 1.91
CA ILE A 5 2.19 10.67 2.93
C ILE A 5 3.37 9.87 2.39
N GLU A 6 4.54 10.49 2.31
CA GLU A 6 5.79 9.78 2.02
C GLU A 6 6.12 8.79 3.14
N ILE A 7 6.52 7.58 2.75
CA ILE A 7 6.95 6.52 3.66
C ILE A 7 8.19 5.82 3.12
N ASP A 8 8.93 5.18 4.02
CA ASP A 8 9.99 4.27 3.65
C ASP A 8 9.40 2.86 3.45
N PHE A 9 9.14 2.49 2.20
CA PHE A 9 8.55 1.19 1.86
C PHE A 9 9.41 0.01 2.31
N SER A 10 10.74 0.20 2.40
CA SER A 10 11.66 -0.85 2.86
C SER A 10 11.43 -1.28 4.32
N LYS A 11 10.76 -0.43 5.11
CA LYS A 11 10.36 -0.71 6.49
C LYS A 11 9.02 -1.43 6.62
N VAL A 12 8.25 -1.57 5.53
CA VAL A 12 6.99 -2.32 5.54
C VAL A 12 7.31 -3.81 5.57
N LYS A 13 6.82 -4.52 6.60
CA LYS A 13 7.09 -5.96 6.76
C LYS A 13 6.60 -6.73 5.53
N GLY A 14 7.47 -7.51 4.88
CA GLY A 14 7.12 -8.24 3.67
C GLY A 14 7.63 -7.60 2.37
N TYR A 15 7.87 -6.28 2.35
CA TYR A 15 8.20 -5.55 1.12
C TYR A 15 9.49 -6.05 0.46
N ASN A 16 10.54 -6.28 1.26
CA ASN A 16 11.83 -6.71 0.73
C ASN A 16 11.80 -8.14 0.14
N GLN A 17 10.79 -8.94 0.48
CA GLN A 17 10.59 -10.29 -0.08
C GLN A 17 9.78 -10.29 -1.38
N MET A 18 9.16 -9.16 -1.76
CA MET A 18 8.35 -9.06 -2.97
C MET A 18 9.19 -9.03 -4.23
N SER A 19 8.60 -9.47 -5.34
CA SER A 19 9.16 -9.25 -6.67
C SER A 19 9.28 -7.74 -6.98
N GLU A 20 10.24 -7.36 -7.82
CA GLU A 20 10.40 -5.95 -8.24
C GLU A 20 9.15 -5.39 -8.94
N ALA A 21 8.41 -6.23 -9.65
CA ALA A 21 7.14 -5.85 -10.25
C ALA A 21 6.08 -5.56 -9.19
N ALA A 22 5.96 -6.41 -8.17
CA ALA A 22 5.02 -6.20 -7.08
C ALA A 22 5.38 -4.99 -6.21
N LYS A 23 6.68 -4.71 -5.98
CA LYS A 23 7.14 -3.48 -5.30
C LYS A 23 6.67 -2.23 -6.03
N LYS A 24 6.93 -2.14 -7.33
CA LYS A 24 6.48 -1.00 -8.17
C LYS A 24 4.97 -0.84 -8.16
N HIS A 25 4.23 -1.95 -8.23
CA HIS A 25 2.77 -1.93 -8.19
C HIS A 25 2.25 -1.45 -6.83
N PHE A 26 2.79 -1.98 -5.73
CA PHE A 26 2.45 -1.56 -4.37
C PHE A 26 2.67 -0.05 -4.17
N GLU A 27 3.84 0.47 -4.54
CA GLU A 27 4.16 1.89 -4.37
C GLU A 27 3.21 2.79 -5.17
N ARG A 28 2.90 2.40 -6.41
CA ARG A 28 1.97 3.14 -7.27
C ARG A 28 0.57 3.17 -6.67
N VAL A 29 0.02 2.00 -6.31
CA VAL A 29 -1.35 1.90 -5.76
C VAL A 29 -1.42 2.56 -4.38
N TYR A 30 -0.38 2.47 -3.55
CA TYR A 30 -0.32 3.20 -2.28
C TYR A 30 -0.41 4.71 -2.47
N LYS A 31 0.37 5.27 -3.40
CA LYS A 31 0.35 6.72 -3.69
C LYS A 31 -1.01 7.17 -4.18
N GLU A 32 -1.65 6.39 -5.04
CA GLU A 32 -3.02 6.66 -5.54
C GLU A 32 -4.05 6.56 -4.41
N HIS A 33 -4.08 5.45 -3.68
CA HIS A 33 -4.99 5.22 -2.55
C HIS A 33 -4.84 6.30 -1.47
N ASN A 34 -3.62 6.55 -0.99
CA ASN A 34 -3.38 7.55 0.05
C ASN A 34 -3.65 9.00 -0.44
N SER A 35 -3.61 9.24 -1.76
CA SER A 35 -3.98 10.54 -2.34
C SER A 35 -5.46 10.88 -2.21
N VAL A 36 -6.33 9.86 -2.20
CA VAL A 36 -7.79 10.03 -2.12
C VAL A 36 -8.35 9.83 -0.70
N VAL A 37 -7.58 9.20 0.20
CA VAL A 37 -7.94 9.12 1.63
C VAL A 37 -7.99 10.53 2.22
N GLY A 38 -9.03 10.84 2.99
CA GLY A 38 -9.15 12.14 3.67
C GLY A 38 -7.96 12.41 4.58
N SER A 39 -7.48 13.66 4.65
CA SER A 39 -6.26 14.04 5.38
C SER A 39 -6.19 13.54 6.83
N TYR A 40 -7.34 13.51 7.52
CA TYR A 40 -7.45 13.02 8.90
C TYR A 40 -7.11 11.55 9.07
N TYR A 41 -7.32 10.71 8.04
CA TYR A 41 -7.18 9.24 8.12
C TYR A 41 -5.88 8.73 7.49
N LYS A 42 -5.05 9.59 6.91
CA LYS A 42 -3.89 9.12 6.13
C LYS A 42 -2.84 8.39 6.95
N ASP A 43 -2.70 8.76 8.22
CA ASP A 43 -1.77 8.09 9.14
C ASP A 43 -2.26 6.68 9.49
N ASP A 44 -3.57 6.51 9.62
CA ASP A 44 -4.23 5.22 9.88
C ASP A 44 -4.02 4.23 8.74
N TYR A 45 -4.05 4.73 7.50
CA TYR A 45 -3.76 3.97 6.28
C TYR A 45 -2.27 3.93 5.91
N LYS A 46 -1.36 4.05 6.89
CA LYS A 46 0.06 3.70 6.69
C LYS A 46 0.22 2.18 6.69
N PRO A 47 0.81 1.59 5.64
CA PRO A 47 1.02 0.15 5.56
C PRO A 47 2.08 -0.29 6.58
N ILE A 48 1.79 -1.37 7.30
CA ILE A 48 2.70 -1.98 8.28
C ILE A 48 3.17 -3.38 7.83
N ARG A 49 2.39 -4.05 6.97
CA ARG A 49 2.73 -5.36 6.42
C ARG A 49 2.12 -5.54 5.02
N VAL A 50 2.85 -6.23 4.15
CA VAL A 50 2.40 -6.64 2.82
C VAL A 50 2.66 -8.12 2.56
N ILE A 51 1.80 -8.74 1.75
CA ILE A 51 1.97 -10.12 1.27
C ILE A 51 1.66 -10.13 -0.23
N GLU A 52 2.60 -10.59 -1.04
CA GLU A 52 2.41 -10.77 -2.50
C GLU A 52 1.65 -12.07 -2.77
N TYR A 53 0.55 -11.96 -3.50
CA TYR A 53 -0.19 -13.09 -4.06
C TYR A 53 -0.19 -13.01 -5.59
N LYS A 54 -0.58 -14.10 -6.26
CA LYS A 54 -0.56 -14.19 -7.73
C LYS A 54 -1.31 -13.06 -8.44
N ASN A 55 -2.41 -12.57 -7.86
CA ASN A 55 -3.33 -11.63 -8.51
C ASN A 55 -3.49 -10.29 -7.77
N PHE A 56 -2.93 -10.16 -6.57
CA PHE A 56 -3.09 -8.98 -5.72
C PHE A 56 -1.97 -8.90 -4.68
N ILE A 57 -1.89 -7.77 -4.00
CA ILE A 57 -1.03 -7.57 -2.82
C ILE A 57 -1.95 -7.31 -1.64
N GLU A 58 -1.85 -8.12 -0.59
CA GLU A 58 -2.58 -7.90 0.66
C GLU A 58 -1.80 -6.86 1.47
N VAL A 59 -2.44 -5.76 1.85
CA VAL A 59 -1.82 -4.64 2.56
C VAL A 59 -2.52 -4.45 3.89
N HIS A 60 -1.77 -4.58 5.00
CA HIS A 60 -2.25 -4.33 6.36
C HIS A 60 -1.84 -2.93 6.79
N PHE A 61 -2.76 -2.19 7.38
CA PHE A 61 -2.59 -0.81 7.79
C PHE A 61 -2.47 -0.66 9.32
N LYS A 62 -2.00 0.51 9.75
CA LYS A 62 -1.77 0.84 11.16
C LYS A 62 -3.03 0.76 12.01
N ASN A 63 -4.19 1.10 11.44
CA ASN A 63 -5.48 1.04 12.12
C ASN A 63 -6.04 -0.38 12.32
N GLY A 64 -5.37 -1.41 11.79
CA GLY A 64 -5.81 -2.80 11.85
C GLY A 64 -6.65 -3.25 10.66
N ASP A 65 -7.00 -2.35 9.75
CA ASP A 65 -7.65 -2.71 8.49
C ASP A 65 -6.63 -3.31 7.52
N TRP A 66 -7.16 -3.99 6.51
CA TRP A 66 -6.38 -4.50 5.40
C TRP A 66 -7.18 -4.43 4.11
N LEU A 67 -6.48 -4.32 2.98
CA LEU A 67 -7.07 -4.24 1.64
C LEU A 67 -6.29 -5.12 0.66
N HIS A 68 -6.96 -5.56 -0.39
CA HIS A 68 -6.31 -6.11 -1.58
C HIS A 68 -5.96 -4.95 -2.50
N TYR A 69 -4.71 -4.84 -2.92
CA TYR A 69 -4.31 -4.02 -4.06
C TYR A 69 -4.31 -4.92 -5.29
N TYR A 70 -5.36 -4.80 -6.11
CA TYR A 70 -5.57 -5.62 -7.30
C TYR A 70 -4.61 -5.22 -8.43
N SER A 71 -4.34 -6.15 -9.34
CA SER A 71 -3.43 -5.93 -10.48
C SER A 71 -3.84 -4.80 -11.43
N ASN A 72 -5.13 -4.47 -11.50
CA ASN A 72 -5.66 -3.33 -12.27
C ASN A 72 -5.44 -1.96 -11.59
N GLY A 73 -4.87 -1.93 -10.38
CA GLY A 73 -4.63 -0.70 -9.62
C GLY A 73 -5.76 -0.27 -8.70
N THR A 74 -6.89 -0.99 -8.65
CA THR A 74 -7.94 -0.73 -7.67
C THR A 74 -7.62 -1.39 -6.34
N TRP A 75 -8.34 -1.00 -5.28
CA TRP A 75 -8.22 -1.60 -3.95
C TRP A 75 -9.58 -1.92 -3.35
N GLY A 76 -9.64 -2.91 -2.46
CA GLY A 76 -10.86 -3.34 -1.76
C GLY A 76 -10.76 -4.70 -1.09
#